data_AF-A0A136M1R5-F1
#
_entry.id   AF-A0A136M1R5-F1
#
_cell.length_a   1.000
_cell.length_b   1.000
_cell.length_c   1.000
_cell.angle_alpha   90.00
_cell.angle_beta   90.00
_cell.angle_gamma   90.00
#
_symmetry.space_group_name_H-M   'P 1'
#
loop_
_entity.id
_entity.type
_entity.pdbx_description
1 polymer ?
#
loop_
_entity_poly.entity_id
_entity_poly.type
_entity_poly.pdbx_seq_one_letter_code
_entity_poly.pdbx_strand_id
1 'polypeptide(L)'
;MLKKILLVLAGLILVLLLVGFVLPGKLEVSKSVSINAPADAVFEEINDLKRWENWQYWNTLDTANMKITYGDKTSGTGGIL
;
A
#
# COMPACT_ATOMS: atom_id res chain seq x y z
N MET A 1 -0.98 -26.36 36.46
CA MET A 1 -0.78 -25.00 35.89
C MET A 1 -0.83 -25.01 34.37
N LEU A 2 -0.14 -25.94 33.69
CA LEU A 2 -0.15 -26.09 32.23
C LEU A 2 -1.56 -26.16 31.59
N LYS A 3 -2.48 -26.96 32.16
CA LYS A 3 -3.87 -27.06 31.68
C LYS A 3 -4.60 -25.70 31.67
N LYS A 4 -4.35 -24.84 32.67
CA LYS A 4 -4.96 -23.50 32.74
C LYS A 4 -4.38 -22.58 31.65
N ILE A 5 -3.07 -22.65 31.43
CA ILE A 5 -2.39 -21.89 30.38
C ILE A 5 -2.93 -22.27 29.00
N LEU A 6 -3.08 -23.57 28.73
CA LEU A 6 -3.63 -24.06 27.46
C LEU A 6 -5.07 -23.60 27.23
N LEU A 7 -5.91 -23.60 28.28
CA LEU A 7 -7.29 -23.11 28.20
C LEU A 7 -7.35 -21.61 27.91
N VAL A 8 -6.51 -20.81 28.57
CA VAL A 8 -6.42 -19.36 28.30
C VAL A 8 -5.95 -19.09 26.88
N LEU A 9 -4.92 -19.82 26.41
CA LEU A 9 -4.40 -19.67 25.06
C LEU A 9 -5.44 -20.05 24.00
N ALA A 10 -6.14 -21.17 24.21
CA ALA A 10 -7.24 -21.60 23.33
C ALA A 10 -8.37 -20.56 23.30
N GLY A 11 -8.73 -19.98 24.45
CA GLY A 11 -9.71 -18.90 24.54
C GLY A 11 -9.27 -17.66 23.78
N LEU A 12 -8.00 -17.26 23.90
CA LEU A 12 -7.45 -16.11 23.17
C LEU A 12 -7.48 -16.33 21.65
N ILE A 13 -7.07 -17.51 21.19
CA ILE A 13 -7.14 -17.88 19.77
C ILE A 13 -8.58 -17.84 19.27
N LEU A 14 -9.52 -18.39 20.04
CA LEU A 14 -10.95 -18.36 19.69
C LEU A 14 -11.46 -16.92 19.55
N VAL A 15 -11.11 -16.03 20.49
CA VAL A 15 -11.50 -14.61 20.43
C VAL A 15 -10.94 -13.93 19.20
N LEU A 16 -9.65 -14.14 18.88
CA LEU A 16 -9.03 -13.55 17.69
C LEU A 16 -9.71 -14.02 16.39
N LEU A 17 -10.06 -15.30 16.30
CA LEU A 17 -10.75 -15.85 15.14
C LEU A 17 -12.16 -15.27 14.99
N LEU A 18 -12.91 -15.17 16.09
CA LEU A 18 -14.26 -14.58 16.09
C LEU A 18 -14.22 -13.10 15.68
N VAL A 19 -13.28 -12.33 16.23
CA VAL A 19 -13.09 -10.92 15.85
C VAL A 19 -12.74 -10.82 14.37
N GLY A 20 -11.72 -11.55 13.91
CA GLY A 20 -11.30 -11.55 12.51
C GLY A 20 -12.40 -11.98 11.54
N PHE A 21 -13.28 -12.90 11.94
CA PHE A 21 -14.42 -13.36 11.14
C PHE A 21 -15.50 -12.29 10.96
N VAL A 22 -15.71 -11.44 11.96
CA VAL A 22 -16.69 -10.34 11.91
C VAL A 22 -16.13 -9.10 11.22
N LEU A 23 -14.81 -8.97 11.12
CA LEU A 23 -14.18 -7.83 10.45
C LEU A 23 -14.45 -7.85 8.93
N PRO A 24 -14.73 -6.69 8.32
CA PRO A 24 -14.91 -6.60 6.89
C PRO A 24 -13.60 -6.95 6.17
N GLY A 25 -13.64 -7.96 5.30
CA GLY A 25 -12.49 -8.39 4.50
C GLY A 25 -12.10 -7.42 3.37
N LYS A 26 -12.85 -6.32 3.21
CA LYS A 26 -12.59 -5.27 2.21
C LYS A 26 -12.60 -3.91 2.88
N LEU A 27 -11.53 -3.16 2.69
CA LEU A 27 -11.41 -1.78 3.10
C LEU A 27 -11.35 -0.92 1.84
N GLU A 28 -12.31 0.00 1.69
CA GLU A 28 -12.27 1.01 0.64
C GLU A 28 -11.70 2.31 1.23
N VAL A 29 -10.62 2.81 0.63
CA VAL A 29 -9.97 4.07 1.02
C VAL A 29 -9.98 4.98 -0.19
N SER A 30 -10.52 6.19 -0.02
CA SER A 30 -10.49 7.24 -1.03
C SER A 30 -9.78 8.48 -0.48
N LYS A 31 -8.90 9.06 -1.29
CA LYS A 31 -8.18 10.30 -0.99
C LYS A 31 -8.31 11.23 -2.19
N SER A 32 -8.66 12.49 -1.94
CA SER A 32 -8.75 13.53 -2.96
C SER A 32 -7.86 14.69 -2.59
N VAL A 33 -7.22 15.29 -3.59
CA VAL A 33 -6.38 16.49 -3.47
C VAL A 33 -6.67 17.41 -4.64
N SER A 34 -6.73 18.71 -4.38
CA SER A 34 -6.85 19.72 -5.43
C SER A 34 -5.45 20.20 -5.81
N ILE A 35 -5.08 20.06 -7.08
CA ILE A 35 -3.79 20.50 -7.60
C ILE A 35 -4.05 21.68 -8.55
N ASN A 36 -3.42 22.82 -8.29
CA ASN A 36 -3.53 24.00 -9.14
C ASN A 36 -2.60 23.87 -10.35
N ALA A 37 -2.92 22.95 -11.26
CA ALA A 37 -2.19 22.71 -12.50
C ALA A 37 -3.13 22.21 -13.61
N PRO A 38 -2.77 22.36 -14.89
CA PRO A 38 -3.51 21.74 -15.99
C PRO A 38 -3.61 20.23 -15.83
N ALA A 39 -4.76 19.64 -16.18
CA ALA A 39 -5.00 18.20 -16.04
C ALA A 39 -3.97 17.36 -16.80
N ASP A 40 -3.55 17.80 -17.99
CA ASP A 40 -2.57 17.10 -18.82
C ASP A 40 -1.19 17.00 -18.13
N ALA A 41 -0.77 18.06 -17.44
CA ALA A 41 0.48 18.08 -16.70
C ALA A 41 0.44 17.13 -15.50
N VAL A 42 -0.70 17.07 -14.79
CA VAL A 42 -0.89 16.12 -13.68
C VAL A 42 -0.93 14.68 -14.21
N PHE A 43 -1.60 14.46 -15.34
CA PHE A 43 -1.67 13.13 -15.96
C PHE A 43 -0.27 12.66 -16.38
N GLU A 44 0.55 13.52 -16.96
CA GLU A 44 1.92 13.17 -17.36
C GLU A 44 2.77 12.69 -16.17
N GLU A 45 2.68 13.37 -15.02
CA GLU A 45 3.41 12.99 -13.79
C GLU A 45 2.97 11.65 -13.18
N ILE A 46 1.70 11.28 -13.34
CA ILE A 46 1.15 10.04 -12.80
C ILE A 46 1.29 8.89 -13.82
N ASN A 47 1.26 9.19 -15.11
CA ASN A 47 1.23 8.20 -16.17
C ASN A 47 2.57 7.52 -16.40
N ASP A 48 3.71 8.19 -16.13
CA ASP A 48 5.06 7.61 -16.27
C ASP A 48 5.68 7.28 -14.91
N LEU A 49 5.95 5.99 -14.66
CA LEU A 49 6.53 5.50 -13.42
C LEU A 49 7.88 6.15 -13.07
N LYS A 50 8.63 6.60 -14.08
CA LYS A 50 9.91 7.30 -13.84
C LYS A 50 9.72 8.66 -13.16
N ARG A 51 8.59 9.31 -13.40
CA ARG A 51 8.26 10.62 -12.81
C ARG A 51 7.83 10.52 -11.36
N TRP A 52 7.41 9.33 -10.92
CA TRP A 52 7.04 9.08 -9.54
C TRP A 52 8.21 9.30 -8.59
N GLU A 53 9.45 9.23 -9.08
CA GLU A 53 10.62 9.53 -8.28
C GLU A 53 10.61 10.92 -7.63
N ASN A 54 9.90 11.87 -8.25
CA ASN A 54 9.82 13.26 -7.78
C ASN A 54 8.89 13.45 -6.58
N TRP A 55 7.94 12.54 -6.35
CA TRP A 55 6.85 12.78 -5.40
C TRP A 55 6.41 11.56 -4.59
N GLN A 56 6.81 10.34 -4.96
CA GLN A 56 6.39 9.14 -4.25
C GLN A 56 6.91 9.13 -2.80
N TYR A 57 6.05 8.72 -1.87
CA TYR A 57 6.39 8.72 -0.44
C TYR A 57 7.57 7.81 -0.10
N TRP A 58 7.69 6.67 -0.79
CA TRP A 58 8.76 5.69 -0.54
C TRP A 58 10.16 6.27 -0.76
N ASN A 59 10.31 7.18 -1.73
CA ASN A 59 11.57 7.87 -1.96
C ASN A 59 12.01 8.72 -0.77
N THR A 60 11.08 9.18 0.07
CA THR A 60 11.42 9.97 1.25
C THR A 60 11.92 9.13 2.43
N LEU A 61 11.68 7.80 2.41
CA LEU A 61 12.00 6.90 3.52
C LEU A 61 13.40 6.27 3.41
N ASP A 62 13.84 5.94 2.19
CA ASP A 62 15.15 5.29 1.96
C ASP A 62 15.79 5.79 0.65
N THR A 63 16.22 7.05 0.65
CA THR A 63 16.92 7.66 -0.49
C THR A 63 18.27 7.03 -0.80
N ALA A 64 18.90 6.36 0.17
CA ALA A 64 20.28 5.90 0.04
C ALA A 64 20.41 4.50 -0.58
N ASN A 65 19.45 3.60 -0.35
CA ASN A 65 19.57 2.20 -0.76
C ASN A 65 18.47 1.72 -1.71
N MET A 66 17.48 2.55 -2.02
CA MET A 66 16.40 2.15 -2.88
C MET A 66 16.84 2.14 -4.36
N LYS A 67 16.72 0.98 -4.99
CA LYS A 67 16.95 0.80 -6.43
C LYS A 67 15.66 0.37 -7.10
N ILE A 68 15.10 1.26 -7.92
CA ILE A 68 13.96 0.94 -8.77
C ILE A 68 14.50 0.35 -10.08
N THR A 69 13.98 -0.81 -10.45
CA THR A 69 14.10 -1.33 -11.81
C THR A 69 12.79 -1.01 -12.52
N TYR A 70 12.85 -0.79 -13.82
CA TYR A 70 11.67 -0.51 -14.63
C TYR A 70 11.57 -1.59 -15.70
N GLY A 71 10.36 -2.06 -15.99
CA GLY A 71 10.12 -2.93 -17.13
C GLY A 71 10.19 -2.19 -18.46
N ASP A 72 9.95 -2.92 -19.55
CA ASP A 72 10.06 -2.42 -20.92
C ASP A 72 9.15 -1.22 -21.23
N LYS A 73 8.08 -1.06 -20.44
CA LYS A 73 7.12 0.03 -20.54
C LYS A 73 6.97 0.68 -19.17
N THR A 74 7.14 2.00 -19.11
CA THR A 74 6.97 2.78 -17.87
C THR A 74 5.77 3.71 -17.91
N SER A 75 5.15 3.90 -19.07
CA SER A 75 4.04 4.83 -19.25
C SER A 75 2.83 4.23 -19.94
N GLY A 76 1.63 4.68 -19.55
CA GLY A 76 0.36 4.17 -20.09
C GLY A 76 0.00 2.76 -19.60
N THR A 77 -1.05 2.19 -20.16
CA THR A 77 -1.54 0.85 -19.77
C THR A 77 -0.45 -0.20 -19.91
N GLY A 78 -0.19 -0.95 -18.83
CA GLY A 78 0.84 -1.99 -18.78
C GLY A 78 2.23 -1.50 -18.35
N GLY A 79 2.36 -0.29 -17.81
CA GLY A 79 3.57 0.14 -17.13
C GLY A 79 3.85 -0.73 -15.89
N ILE A 80 5.07 -1.22 -15.75
CA ILE A 80 5.48 -2.06 -14.59
C ILE A 80 6.84 -1.61 -14.03
N LEU A 81 6.97 -1.73 -12.71
CA LEU A 81 8.22 -1.62 -11.94
C LEU A 81 8.89 -3.00 -11.93
#